data_AF-A0A9R0T1B2-F1
#
_entry.id   AF-A0A9R0T1B2-F1
#
_cell.length_a   1.000
_cell.length_b   1.000
_cell.length_c   1.000
_cell.angle_alpha   90.00
_cell.angle_beta   90.00
_cell.angle_gamma   90.00
#
_symmetry.space_group_name_H-M   'P 1'
#
loop_
_entity.id
_entity.type
_entity.pdbx_description
1 polymer ?
#
loop_
_entity_poly.entity_id
_entity_poly.type
_entity_poly.pdbx_seq_one_letter_code
_entity_poly.pdbx_strand_id
1 'polypeptide(L)'
;MLSMFRRKLGGMPIKLVSVDVPMELDKFLMNDKYTFVEFAIEGGKSKLKESGLEINSDNYIDIQVEWRDPYNKKKFDSLGDFAGRMIDIHYHDMKKKINRKEDHTLWGFCPLPEKLIKYAAIDAFATYESWRIIYDVIMGLDRAKRDKEAKKKKNKAVIQYNN
;
A
#
# COMPACT_ATOMS: atom_id res chain seq x y z
N MET A 1 21.15 -2.65 35.25
CA MET A 1 20.72 -1.32 35.73
C MET A 1 20.39 -0.47 34.53
N LEU A 2 19.12 -0.11 34.31
CA LEU A 2 18.66 0.73 33.20
C LEU A 2 18.12 2.04 33.78
N SER A 3 18.72 3.19 33.38
CA SER A 3 18.26 4.51 33.82
C SER A 3 17.11 4.97 32.93
N MET A 4 15.96 5.28 33.54
CA MET A 4 14.76 5.78 32.87
C MET A 4 14.93 7.25 32.49
N PHE A 5 14.81 7.59 31.21
CA PHE A 5 14.58 8.97 30.77
C PHE A 5 13.10 9.16 30.47
N ARG A 6 12.35 9.73 31.42
CA ARG A 6 10.95 10.17 31.24
C ARG A 6 10.95 11.58 30.65
N ARG A 7 10.33 11.78 29.49
CA ARG A 7 9.69 13.05 29.15
C ARG A 7 8.24 12.81 28.74
N LYS A 8 7.38 13.63 29.33
CA LYS A 8 5.92 13.58 29.33
C LYS A 8 5.45 14.62 28.31
N LEU A 9 4.82 14.19 27.21
CA LEU A 9 4.04 15.07 26.35
C LEU A 9 2.71 14.39 26.03
N GLY A 10 1.63 15.04 26.46
CA GLY A 10 0.26 14.95 25.96
C GLY A 10 -0.29 13.59 25.51
N GLY A 11 -0.92 12.86 26.43
CA GLY A 11 -2.29 12.36 26.22
C GLY A 11 -2.60 11.33 25.12
N MET A 12 -1.62 10.79 24.39
CA MET A 12 -1.82 9.62 23.51
C MET A 12 -0.81 8.53 23.88
N PRO A 13 -1.25 7.29 24.15
CA PRO A 13 -0.31 6.19 24.32
C PRO A 13 0.25 5.78 22.95
N ILE A 14 1.32 6.43 22.50
CA ILE A 14 2.20 5.84 21.48
C ILE A 14 3.08 4.82 22.21
N LYS A 15 2.57 3.59 22.33
CA LYS A 15 3.41 2.43 22.62
C LYS A 15 4.13 2.04 21.31
N LEU A 16 5.27 2.65 21.05
CA LEU A 16 6.30 1.99 20.24
C LEU A 16 7.16 1.17 21.21
N VAL A 17 6.71 -0.06 21.45
CA VAL A 17 7.47 -1.09 22.14
C VAL A 17 8.25 -1.84 21.07
N SER A 18 9.57 -1.67 21.00
CA SER A 18 10.44 -2.69 20.41
C SER A 18 10.79 -3.68 21.51
N VAL A 19 10.15 -4.84 21.52
CA VAL A 19 10.49 -6.10 22.21
C VAL A 19 9.31 -7.06 21.95
N ASP A 20 9.67 -8.29 21.56
CA ASP A 20 8.84 -9.42 21.11
C ASP A 20 8.25 -9.28 19.69
N VAL A 21 8.60 -10.21 18.79
CA VAL A 21 7.99 -10.36 17.46
C VAL A 21 6.46 -10.47 17.68
N PRO A 22 5.66 -9.45 17.35
CA PRO A 22 4.36 -9.24 17.98
C PRO A 22 3.30 -9.98 17.18
N MET A 23 2.87 -11.15 17.64
CA MET A 23 2.20 -12.15 16.79
C MET A 23 3.21 -12.66 15.74
N GLU A 24 3.34 -13.97 15.56
CA GLU A 24 4.31 -14.50 14.60
C GLU A 24 3.99 -13.87 13.22
N LEU A 25 4.95 -13.11 12.66
CA LEU A 25 4.74 -12.30 11.44
C LEU A 25 4.21 -13.18 10.29
N ASP A 26 4.64 -14.43 10.25
CA ASP A 26 4.11 -15.49 9.40
C ASP A 26 2.57 -15.66 9.52
N LYS A 27 2.00 -15.70 10.73
CA LYS A 27 0.55 -15.78 10.95
C LYS A 27 -0.17 -14.58 10.38
N PHE A 28 0.41 -13.39 10.48
CA PHE A 28 -0.16 -12.20 9.88
C PHE A 28 -0.11 -12.26 8.35
N LEU A 29 1.04 -12.63 7.78
CA LEU A 29 1.25 -12.78 6.34
C LEU A 29 0.39 -13.88 5.69
N MET A 30 0.03 -14.91 6.46
CA MET A 30 -0.81 -16.02 5.99
C MET A 30 -2.32 -15.78 6.20
N ASN A 31 -2.71 -14.75 6.94
CA ASN A 31 -4.09 -14.49 7.31
C ASN A 31 -4.92 -14.02 6.11
N ASP A 32 -6.01 -14.73 5.83
CA ASP A 32 -6.87 -14.49 4.68
C ASP A 32 -7.78 -13.27 4.79
N LYS A 33 -7.88 -12.68 5.99
CA LYS A 33 -8.65 -11.46 6.23
C LYS A 33 -7.97 -10.21 5.73
N TYR A 34 -6.66 -10.29 5.45
CA TYR A 34 -5.87 -9.15 5.01
C TYR A 34 -5.47 -9.34 3.56
N THR A 35 -5.73 -8.31 2.76
CA THR A 35 -5.15 -8.20 1.42
C THR A 35 -3.90 -7.36 1.48
N PHE A 36 -2.80 -7.92 1.03
CA PHE A 36 -1.52 -7.24 0.93
C PHE A 36 -1.35 -6.60 -0.44
N VAL A 37 -0.72 -5.44 -0.45
CA VAL A 37 -0.61 -4.59 -1.62
C VAL A 37 0.85 -4.18 -1.77
N GLU A 38 1.40 -4.36 -2.96
CA GLU A 38 2.77 -3.94 -3.28
C GLU A 38 2.89 -3.50 -4.73
N PHE A 39 4.01 -2.84 -5.02
CA PHE A 39 4.41 -2.47 -6.36
C PHE A 39 5.54 -3.39 -6.83
N ALA A 40 5.31 -4.12 -7.94
CA ALA A 40 6.29 -5.06 -8.51
C ALA A 40 6.64 -6.21 -7.53
N ILE A 41 5.64 -7.02 -7.24
CA ILE A 41 5.58 -7.98 -6.12
C ILE A 41 6.65 -9.09 -6.15
N GLU A 42 7.07 -9.54 -7.33
CA GLU A 42 7.91 -10.74 -7.47
C GLU A 42 9.23 -10.61 -6.71
N GLY A 43 9.76 -9.38 -6.62
CA GLY A 43 10.94 -9.08 -5.82
C GLY A 43 10.69 -9.23 -4.32
N GLY A 44 9.59 -8.64 -3.82
CA GLY A 44 9.20 -8.68 -2.40
C GLY A 44 8.93 -10.11 -1.92
N LYS A 45 8.12 -10.87 -2.68
CA LYS A 45 7.85 -12.29 -2.43
C LYS A 45 9.12 -13.13 -2.34
N SER A 46 10.03 -12.95 -3.30
CA SER A 46 11.30 -13.69 -3.31
C SER A 46 12.15 -13.39 -2.08
N LYS A 47 12.22 -12.12 -1.65
CA LYS A 47 12.99 -11.71 -0.46
C LYS A 47 12.38 -12.18 0.87
N LEU A 48 11.06 -12.24 0.96
CA LEU A 48 10.41 -12.82 2.13
C LEU A 48 10.68 -14.32 2.23
N LYS A 49 10.62 -15.03 1.11
CA LYS A 49 10.92 -16.47 1.06
C LYS A 49 12.36 -16.78 1.45
N GLU A 50 13.33 -15.96 0.99
CA GLU A 50 14.73 -16.04 1.45
C GLU A 50 14.86 -15.91 2.98
N SER A 51 13.92 -15.20 3.62
CA SER A 51 13.87 -14.98 5.07
C SER A 51 13.04 -16.03 5.82
N GLY A 52 12.57 -17.09 5.15
CA GLY A 52 11.72 -18.13 5.73
C GLY A 52 10.26 -17.69 5.97
N LEU A 53 9.83 -16.57 5.37
CA LEU A 53 8.47 -16.05 5.47
C LEU A 53 7.73 -16.26 4.14
N GLU A 54 6.46 -16.60 4.22
CA GLU A 54 5.57 -16.69 3.06
C GLU A 54 4.34 -15.81 3.27
N ILE A 55 3.79 -15.32 2.18
CA ILE A 55 2.52 -14.57 2.16
C ILE A 55 1.51 -15.43 1.43
N ASN A 56 0.26 -15.44 1.93
CA ASN A 56 -0.83 -16.09 1.24
C ASN A 56 -0.96 -15.55 -0.20
N SER A 57 -0.80 -16.44 -1.19
CA SER A 57 -0.79 -16.09 -2.61
C SER A 57 -2.10 -15.47 -3.10
N ASP A 58 -3.20 -15.82 -2.45
CA ASP A 58 -4.55 -15.50 -2.91
C ASP A 58 -5.01 -14.11 -2.42
N ASN A 59 -4.33 -13.58 -1.40
CA ASN A 59 -4.66 -12.31 -0.77
C ASN A 59 -3.62 -11.23 -1.06
N TYR A 60 -3.11 -11.22 -2.28
CA TYR A 60 -2.11 -10.23 -2.69
C TYR A 60 -2.48 -9.52 -3.98
N ILE A 61 -2.20 -8.22 -4.00
CA ILE A 61 -2.42 -7.33 -5.14
C ILE A 61 -1.10 -6.69 -5.55
N ASP A 62 -0.69 -6.91 -6.80
CA ASP A 62 0.36 -6.13 -7.44
C ASP A 62 -0.26 -4.95 -8.18
N ILE A 63 -0.13 -3.75 -7.61
CA ILE A 63 -0.73 -2.55 -8.18
C ILE A 63 -0.12 -2.17 -9.53
N GLN A 64 1.12 -2.59 -9.81
CA GLN A 64 1.74 -2.40 -11.11
C GLN A 64 1.08 -3.25 -12.19
N VAL A 65 0.50 -4.41 -11.82
CA VAL A 65 -0.20 -5.32 -12.73
C VAL A 65 -1.67 -4.94 -12.85
N GLU A 66 -2.33 -4.62 -11.74
CA GLU A 66 -3.75 -4.27 -11.72
C GLU A 66 -4.05 -2.93 -12.39
N TRP A 67 -3.14 -1.96 -12.26
CA TRP A 67 -3.36 -0.62 -12.80
C TRP A 67 -2.36 -0.29 -13.91
N ARG A 68 -2.88 0.30 -14.98
CA ARG A 68 -2.08 0.85 -16.08
C ARG A 68 -2.27 2.34 -16.11
N ASP A 69 -1.27 3.04 -16.62
CA ASP A 69 -1.42 4.46 -16.85
C ASP A 69 -2.55 4.67 -17.87
N PRO A 70 -3.59 5.45 -17.52
CA PRO A 70 -4.78 5.60 -18.35
C PRO A 70 -4.50 6.30 -19.69
N TYR A 71 -3.38 7.02 -19.83
CA TYR A 71 -3.04 7.78 -21.03
C TYR A 71 -2.22 6.95 -22.02
N ASN A 72 -1.16 6.30 -21.55
CA ASN A 72 -0.24 5.55 -22.40
C ASN A 72 -0.51 4.02 -22.38
N LYS A 73 -1.41 3.54 -21.51
CA LYS A 73 -1.78 2.13 -21.30
C LYS A 73 -0.61 1.21 -20.95
N LYS A 74 0.54 1.78 -20.56
CA LYS A 74 1.74 1.04 -20.17
C LYS A 74 1.75 0.78 -18.67
N LYS A 75 2.58 -0.18 -18.26
CA LYS A 75 2.95 -0.36 -16.85
C LYS A 75 3.74 0.86 -16.40
N PHE A 76 3.59 1.23 -15.14
CA PHE A 76 4.44 2.24 -14.54
C PHE A 76 5.83 1.65 -14.29
N ASP A 77 6.87 2.43 -14.58
CA ASP A 77 8.26 1.97 -14.41
C ASP A 77 8.69 1.97 -12.94
N SER A 78 8.07 2.82 -12.11
CA SER A 78 8.40 2.92 -10.70
C SER A 78 7.21 3.33 -9.82
N LEU A 79 7.28 2.97 -8.53
CA LEU A 79 6.34 3.43 -7.52
C LEU A 79 6.30 4.97 -7.41
N GLY A 80 7.43 5.66 -7.65
CA GLY A 80 7.49 7.12 -7.61
C GLY A 80 6.66 7.75 -8.73
N ASP A 81 6.72 7.17 -9.93
CA ASP A 81 5.90 7.63 -11.07
C ASP A 81 4.42 7.33 -10.86
N PHE A 82 4.14 6.16 -10.28
CA PHE A 82 2.78 5.77 -9.92
C PHE A 82 2.18 6.72 -8.88
N ALA A 83 2.85 6.89 -7.74
CA ALA A 83 2.41 7.76 -6.66
C ALA A 83 2.38 9.23 -7.09
N GLY A 84 3.31 9.66 -7.95
CA GLY A 84 3.33 10.97 -8.60
C GLY A 84 2.04 11.27 -9.37
N ARG A 85 1.50 10.22 -10.02
CA ARG A 85 0.27 10.31 -10.81
C ARG A 85 -1.01 10.17 -9.97
N MET A 86 -0.97 9.31 -8.96
CA MET A 86 -2.14 8.88 -8.19
C MET A 86 -2.40 9.76 -6.96
N ILE A 87 -1.34 10.18 -6.27
CA ILE A 87 -1.41 10.89 -4.98
C ILE A 87 -1.07 12.36 -5.18
N ASP A 88 0.20 12.63 -5.50
CA ASP A 88 0.71 14.00 -5.62
C ASP A 88 2.04 14.02 -6.40
N ILE A 89 2.22 15.04 -7.25
CA ILE A 89 3.38 15.19 -8.12
C ILE A 89 4.73 15.17 -7.38
N HIS A 90 4.78 15.57 -6.11
CA HIS A 90 5.98 15.57 -5.29
C HIS A 90 6.55 14.16 -5.02
N TYR A 91 5.77 13.10 -5.25
CA TYR A 91 6.23 11.73 -5.13
C TYR A 91 7.15 11.29 -6.28
N HIS A 92 7.14 11.95 -7.45
CA HIS A 92 8.05 11.63 -8.55
C HIS A 92 9.52 11.68 -8.12
N ASP A 93 9.86 12.67 -7.29
CA ASP A 93 11.22 12.89 -6.83
C ASP A 93 11.53 12.20 -5.50
N MET A 94 10.62 11.40 -4.94
CA MET A 94 10.83 10.78 -3.62
C MET A 94 12.06 9.88 -3.60
N LYS A 95 12.31 9.14 -4.70
CA LYS A 95 13.47 8.26 -4.82
C LYS A 95 14.79 9.01 -4.98
N LYS A 96 14.77 10.27 -5.45
CA LYS A 96 15.96 11.12 -5.56
C LYS A 96 16.47 11.58 -4.19
N LYS A 97 15.65 11.45 -3.14
CA LYS A 97 16.03 11.78 -1.76
C LYS A 97 16.99 10.74 -1.16
N ILE A 98 17.15 9.58 -1.79
CA ILE A 98 18.10 8.53 -1.41
C ILE A 98 19.18 8.39 -2.49
N ASN A 99 20.44 8.47 -2.09
CA ASN A 99 21.58 8.17 -2.92
C ASN A 99 21.76 6.65 -3.02
N ARG A 100 21.51 6.08 -4.21
CA ARG A 100 21.60 4.64 -4.46
C ARG A 100 22.98 4.03 -4.19
N LYS A 101 24.07 4.81 -4.19
CA LYS A 101 25.42 4.31 -3.92
C LYS A 101 25.74 4.35 -2.44
N GLU A 102 25.57 5.51 -1.82
CA GLU A 102 26.00 5.75 -0.44
C GLU A 102 24.96 5.20 0.55
N ASP A 103 23.70 5.62 0.43
CA ASP A 103 22.67 5.30 1.42
C ASP A 103 22.27 3.81 1.39
N HIS A 104 22.39 3.14 0.24
CA HIS A 104 22.08 1.71 0.14
C HIS A 104 23.00 0.83 0.98
N THR A 105 24.23 1.29 1.27
CA THR A 105 25.14 0.56 2.15
C THR A 105 24.69 0.60 3.61
N LEU A 106 23.79 1.54 3.96
CA LEU A 106 23.42 1.82 5.35
C LEU A 106 22.28 0.92 5.87
N TRP A 107 21.62 0.11 5.02
CA TRP A 107 20.50 -0.76 5.42
C TRP A 107 20.89 -1.85 6.43
N GLY A 108 22.17 -2.24 6.46
CA GLY A 108 22.69 -3.24 7.41
C GLY A 108 23.12 -2.69 8.77
N PHE A 109 23.05 -1.37 8.99
CA PHE A 109 23.53 -0.75 10.21
C PHE A 109 22.45 -0.67 11.29
N CYS A 110 22.88 -0.81 12.56
CA CYS A 110 22.06 -0.60 13.74
C CYS A 110 22.75 0.43 14.66
N PRO A 111 22.09 1.55 15.02
CA PRO A 111 20.72 1.92 14.65
C PRO A 111 20.58 2.28 13.17
N LEU A 112 19.41 2.01 12.61
CA LEU A 112 19.11 2.39 11.23
C LEU A 112 19.02 3.93 11.13
N PRO A 113 19.67 4.57 10.15
CA PRO A 113 19.59 6.01 9.98
C PRO A 113 18.16 6.52 9.79
N GLU A 114 17.82 7.65 10.40
CA GLU A 114 16.48 8.26 10.33
C GLU A 114 16.01 8.50 8.89
N LYS A 115 16.94 8.85 8.00
CA LYS A 115 16.68 9.04 6.56
C LYS A 115 16.11 7.78 5.91
N LEU A 116 16.64 6.60 6.24
CA LEU A 116 16.17 5.31 5.72
C LEU A 116 14.83 4.92 6.32
N ILE A 117 14.62 5.17 7.61
CA ILE A 117 13.32 4.94 8.27
C ILE A 117 12.22 5.78 7.61
N LYS A 118 12.47 7.07 7.40
CA LYS A 118 11.53 7.97 6.68
C LYS A 118 11.27 7.51 5.26
N TYR A 119 12.31 7.09 4.55
CA TYR A 119 12.18 6.59 3.19
C TYR A 119 11.30 5.34 3.13
N ALA A 120 11.54 4.33 3.97
CA ALA A 120 10.73 3.12 4.03
C ALA A 120 9.26 3.42 4.38
N ALA A 121 9.03 4.34 5.33
CA ALA A 121 7.68 4.75 5.71
C ALA A 121 6.93 5.43 4.55
N ILE A 122 7.61 6.28 3.77
CA ILE A 122 7.03 6.94 2.59
C ILE A 122 6.71 5.92 1.49
N ASP A 123 7.63 4.97 1.20
CA ASP A 123 7.41 3.92 0.20
C ASP A 123 6.19 3.04 0.57
N ALA A 124 6.07 2.64 1.84
CA ALA A 124 4.92 1.87 2.32
C ALA A 124 3.60 2.67 2.24
N PHE A 125 3.63 3.94 2.67
CA PHE A 125 2.46 4.81 2.60
C PHE A 125 2.01 5.05 1.15
N ALA A 126 2.94 5.34 0.24
CA ALA A 126 2.64 5.59 -1.17
C ALA A 126 1.91 4.39 -1.81
N THR A 127 2.34 3.18 -1.48
CA THR A 127 1.70 1.93 -1.92
C THR A 127 0.26 1.82 -1.42
N TYR A 128 0.07 1.94 -0.10
CA TYR A 128 -1.25 1.85 0.53
C TYR A 128 -2.22 2.90 0.01
N GLU A 129 -1.79 4.15 -0.03
CA GLU A 129 -2.62 5.29 -0.40
C GLU A 129 -3.03 5.22 -1.87
N SER A 130 -2.11 4.84 -2.76
CA SER A 130 -2.43 4.66 -4.17
C SER A 130 -3.48 3.58 -4.39
N TRP A 131 -3.39 2.46 -3.67
CA TRP A 131 -4.39 1.40 -3.75
C TRP A 131 -5.73 1.82 -3.17
N ARG A 132 -5.74 2.55 -2.05
CA ARG A 132 -6.97 3.09 -1.46
C ARG A 132 -7.75 3.93 -2.47
N ILE A 133 -7.06 4.85 -3.16
CA ILE A 133 -7.67 5.70 -4.19
C ILE A 133 -8.27 4.85 -5.32
N ILE A 134 -7.53 3.85 -5.80
CA ILE A 134 -8.00 2.93 -6.86
C ILE A 134 -9.23 2.16 -6.41
N TYR A 135 -9.18 1.60 -5.19
CA TYR A 135 -10.27 0.86 -4.60
C TYR A 135 -11.55 1.70 -4.50
N ASP A 136 -11.43 2.93 -4.00
CA ASP A 136 -12.57 3.85 -3.85
C ASP A 136 -13.20 4.20 -5.22
N VAL A 137 -12.37 4.41 -6.25
CA VAL A 137 -12.84 4.65 -7.62
C VAL A 137 -13.58 3.44 -8.19
N ILE A 138 -13.03 2.24 -8.05
CA ILE A 138 -13.66 0.99 -8.52
C ILE A 138 -15.02 0.79 -7.82
N MET A 139 -15.03 0.92 -6.49
CA MET A 139 -16.24 0.75 -5.69
C MET A 139 -17.31 1.79 -6.01
N GLY A 140 -16.90 3.05 -6.22
CA GLY A 140 -17.78 4.13 -6.64
C GLY A 140 -18.40 3.88 -8.02
N LEU A 141 -17.58 3.44 -8.98
CA LEU A 141 -18.04 3.11 -10.34
C LEU A 141 -19.04 1.95 -10.35
N ASP A 142 -18.78 0.90 -9.57
CA ASP A 142 -19.67 -0.25 -9.50
C ASP A 142 -21.00 0.07 -8.82
N ARG A 143 -20.99 0.94 -7.81
CA ARG A 143 -22.23 1.48 -7.23
C ARG A 143 -23.04 2.24 -8.29
N ALA A 144 -22.40 3.13 -9.04
CA ALA A 144 -23.06 3.91 -10.09
C ALA A 144 -23.67 3.02 -11.19
N LYS A 145 -23.00 1.93 -11.59
CA LYS A 145 -23.55 0.95 -12.54
C LYS A 145 -24.82 0.29 -12.01
N ARG A 146 -24.80 -0.21 -10.77
CA ARG A 146 -25.98 -0.85 -10.13
C ARG A 146 -27.17 0.10 -10.06
N ASP A 147 -26.95 1.36 -9.69
CA ASP A 147 -28.01 2.36 -9.60
C ASP A 147 -28.63 2.65 -10.98
N LYS A 148 -27.80 2.71 -12.03
CA LYS A 148 -28.26 2.91 -13.41
C LYS A 148 -29.11 1.73 -13.89
N GLU A 149 -28.71 0.51 -13.57
CA GLU A 149 -29.47 -0.71 -13.90
C GLU A 149 -30.80 -0.79 -13.15
N ALA A 150 -30.81 -0.46 -11.85
CA ALA A 150 -32.02 -0.41 -11.05
C ALA A 150 -33.02 0.62 -11.60
N LYS A 151 -32.55 1.81 -11.99
CA LYS A 151 -33.39 2.83 -12.65
C LYS A 151 -33.96 2.34 -13.98
N LYS A 152 -33.16 1.69 -14.83
CA LYS A 152 -33.64 1.10 -16.09
C LYS A 152 -34.72 0.04 -15.87
N LYS A 153 -34.56 -0.84 -14.86
CA LYS A 153 -35.56 -1.86 -14.51
C LYS A 153 -36.88 -1.23 -14.05
N LYS A 154 -36.82 -0.20 -13.19
CA LYS A 154 -38.02 0.55 -12.75
C LYS A 154 -38.74 1.20 -13.92
N ASN A 155 -38.02 1.87 -14.83
CA ASN A 155 -38.63 2.53 -15.98
C ASN A 155 -39.31 1.53 -16.94
N LYS A 156 -38.69 0.35 -17.17
CA LYS A 156 -39.33 -0.72 -17.96
C LYS A 156 -40.61 -1.25 -17.32
N ALA A 157 -40.61 -1.43 -15.99
CA ALA A 157 -41.80 -1.89 -15.28
C ALA A 157 -42.96 -0.88 -15.41
N VAL A 158 -42.69 0.43 -15.25
CA VAL A 158 -43.72 1.48 -15.39
C VAL A 158 -44.36 1.48 -16.79
N ILE A 159 -43.58 1.25 -17.85
CA ILE A 159 -44.10 1.19 -19.22
C ILE A 159 -45.02 -0.03 -19.43
N GLN A 160 -44.74 -1.17 -18.78
CA GLN A 160 -45.58 -2.37 -18.88
C GLN A 160 -46.94 -2.25 -18.19
N TYR A 161 -47.10 -1.39 -17.18
CA TYR A 161 -48.39 -1.18 -16.49
C TYR A 161 -49.29 -0.14 -17.16
N ASN A 162 -48.78 0.60 -18.15
CA ASN A 162 -49.51 1.67 -18.84
C ASN A 162 -49.98 1.28 -20.26
N ASN A 163 -49.78 0.02 -20.67
CA ASN A 163 -50.28 -0.59 -21.91
C ASN A 163 -51.26 -1.71 -21.57
#